data_AF-A0A538R9H2-F1
#
_entry.id   AF-A0A538R9H2-F1
#
_cell.length_a   1.000
_cell.length_b   1.000
_cell.length_c   1.000
_cell.angle_alpha   90.00
_cell.angle_beta   90.00
_cell.angle_gamma   90.00
#
_symmetry.space_group_name_H-M   'P 1'
#
loop_
_entity.id
_entity.type
_entity.pdbx_description
1 polymer ?
#
loop_
_entity_poly.entity_id
_entity_poly.type
_entity_poly.pdbx_seq_one_letter_code
_entity_poly.pdbx_strand_id
1 'polypeptide(L)'
;MTTFATFAFVFLALCTPALADAPRPPRPDVMKVHFSLKDGSAVQDYDVIVSSDGRCATAGQKRQDREVEITACASHDAHLALDWHVRSTGGEYRSTSSIPFEHGSTAELGSTTGPRLIVTIE
;
A
#
# COMPACT_ATOMS: atom_id res chain seq x y z
N MET A 1 -44.80 -23.72 58.66
CA MET A 1 -43.73 -22.70 58.62
C MET A 1 -42.48 -23.39 58.09
N THR A 2 -41.78 -23.03 57.03
CA THR A 2 -41.84 -21.98 56.00
C THR A 2 -40.93 -22.52 54.90
N THR A 3 -41.47 -22.80 53.72
CA THR A 3 -40.77 -23.34 52.55
C THR A 3 -40.03 -22.22 51.83
N PHE A 4 -38.73 -22.43 51.55
CA PHE A 4 -37.89 -21.49 50.82
C PHE A 4 -38.24 -21.48 49.32
N ALA A 5 -38.46 -20.29 48.79
CA ALA A 5 -38.78 -20.03 47.39
C ALA A 5 -37.51 -20.10 46.52
N THR A 6 -37.51 -20.96 45.51
CA THR A 6 -36.52 -21.02 44.44
C THR A 6 -36.91 -20.05 43.32
N PHE A 7 -36.21 -18.93 43.22
CA PHE A 7 -36.27 -18.03 42.05
C PHE A 7 -35.33 -18.56 40.97
N ALA A 8 -35.87 -19.15 39.91
CA ALA A 8 -35.13 -19.45 38.70
C ALA A 8 -35.14 -18.21 37.78
N PHE A 9 -34.05 -17.46 37.76
CA PHE A 9 -33.81 -16.44 36.75
C PHE A 9 -33.46 -17.13 35.43
N VAL A 10 -34.43 -17.19 34.53
CA VAL A 10 -34.22 -17.56 33.12
C VAL A 10 -33.51 -16.38 32.46
N PHE A 11 -32.18 -16.45 32.35
CA PHE A 11 -31.40 -15.53 31.55
C PHE A 11 -31.67 -15.78 30.06
N LEU A 12 -32.46 -14.90 29.46
CA LEU A 12 -32.54 -14.67 28.02
C LEU A 12 -31.20 -14.11 27.53
N ALA A 13 -30.25 -14.99 27.19
CA ALA A 13 -29.06 -14.61 26.45
C ALA A 13 -29.33 -14.83 24.96
N LEU A 14 -29.63 -13.74 24.27
CA LEU A 14 -29.78 -13.64 22.84
C LEU A 14 -28.57 -14.28 22.14
N CYS A 15 -28.82 -15.31 21.32
CA CYS A 15 -27.87 -15.73 20.30
C CYS A 15 -27.82 -14.63 19.24
N THR A 16 -26.91 -13.68 19.41
CA THR A 16 -26.50 -12.78 18.32
C THR A 16 -25.92 -13.64 17.19
N PRO A 17 -26.35 -13.46 15.93
CA PRO A 17 -25.66 -14.11 14.84
C PRO A 17 -24.24 -13.52 14.83
N ALA A 18 -23.25 -14.38 15.01
CA ALA A 18 -21.88 -14.07 14.65
C ALA A 18 -21.94 -13.53 13.22
N LEU A 19 -21.56 -12.26 13.02
CA LEU A 19 -21.29 -11.74 11.69
C LEU A 19 -20.26 -12.69 11.10
N ALA A 20 -20.73 -13.58 10.22
CA ALA A 20 -19.87 -14.42 9.43
C ALA A 20 -18.95 -13.45 8.68
N ASP A 21 -17.67 -13.55 8.99
CA ASP A 21 -16.59 -12.86 8.31
C ASP A 21 -16.81 -13.10 6.82
N ALA A 22 -17.31 -12.08 6.10
CA ALA A 22 -17.65 -12.23 4.71
C ALA A 22 -16.36 -12.58 3.96
N PRO A 23 -16.37 -13.51 2.99
CA PRO A 23 -15.16 -13.83 2.24
C PRO A 23 -14.60 -12.54 1.65
N ARG A 24 -13.37 -12.19 2.03
CA ARG A 24 -12.66 -11.05 1.44
C ARG A 24 -12.67 -11.27 -0.08
N PRO A 25 -13.06 -10.27 -0.90
CA PRO A 25 -13.05 -10.42 -2.34
C PRO A 25 -11.65 -10.86 -2.81
N PRO A 26 -11.56 -11.73 -3.83
CA PRO A 26 -10.28 -12.16 -4.36
C PRO A 26 -9.47 -10.93 -4.79
N ARG A 27 -8.20 -10.90 -4.39
CA ARG A 27 -7.30 -9.81 -4.78
C ARG A 27 -7.10 -9.88 -6.30
N PRO A 28 -7.11 -8.74 -7.02
CA PRO A 28 -6.73 -8.70 -8.43
C PRO A 28 -5.35 -9.30 -8.67
N ASP A 29 -5.20 -10.03 -9.77
CA ASP A 29 -3.90 -10.61 -10.18
C ASP A 29 -2.88 -9.53 -10.58
N VAL A 30 -3.38 -8.36 -10.98
CA VAL A 30 -2.58 -7.18 -11.31
C VAL A 30 -3.23 -5.94 -10.69
N MET A 31 -2.41 -4.98 -10.27
CA MET A 31 -2.85 -3.65 -9.85
C MET A 31 -2.09 -2.59 -10.61
N LYS A 32 -2.75 -1.47 -10.89
CA LYS A 32 -2.07 -0.30 -11.43
C LYS A 32 -1.47 0.47 -10.25
N VAL A 33 -0.24 0.90 -10.40
CA VAL A 33 0.43 1.73 -9.41
C VAL A 33 0.85 3.02 -10.10
N HIS A 34 0.30 4.12 -9.59
CA HIS A 34 0.64 5.46 -9.99
C HIS A 34 1.69 6.04 -9.05
N PHE A 35 2.70 6.66 -9.63
CA PHE A 35 3.77 7.34 -8.92
C PHE A 35 3.80 8.81 -9.31
N SER A 36 3.78 9.71 -8.33
CA SER A 36 4.02 11.13 -8.55
C SER A 36 5.30 11.54 -7.81
N LEU A 37 6.36 11.77 -8.59
CA LEU A 37 7.66 12.22 -8.08
C LEU A 37 7.69 13.74 -7.99
N LYS A 38 7.76 14.25 -6.77
CA LYS A 38 7.95 15.67 -6.46
C LYS A 38 9.41 15.95 -6.15
N ASP A 39 10.03 16.83 -6.92
CA ASP A 39 11.41 17.28 -6.71
C ASP A 39 11.49 18.80 -6.88
N GLY A 40 11.55 19.51 -5.74
CA GLY A 40 11.35 20.96 -5.71
C GLY A 40 9.95 21.36 -6.20
N SER A 41 9.89 22.18 -7.26
CA SER A 41 8.64 22.56 -7.94
C SER A 41 8.25 21.62 -9.09
N ALA A 42 9.13 20.70 -9.49
CA ALA A 42 8.86 19.77 -10.56
C ALA A 42 8.04 18.58 -10.05
N VAL A 43 7.01 18.20 -10.82
CA VAL A 43 6.23 16.99 -10.60
C VAL A 43 6.33 16.15 -11.86
N GLN A 44 6.59 14.85 -11.69
CA GLN A 44 6.64 13.91 -12.79
C GLN A 44 5.91 12.63 -12.42
N ASP A 45 4.99 12.22 -13.28
CA ASP A 45 4.14 11.07 -13.03
C ASP A 45 4.60 9.84 -13.83
N TYR A 46 4.41 8.67 -13.24
CA TYR A 46 4.70 7.37 -13.83
C TYR A 46 3.60 6.37 -13.47
N ASP A 47 3.26 5.50 -14.40
CA ASP A 47 2.32 4.40 -14.16
C ASP A 47 3.00 3.08 -14.47
N VAL A 48 2.77 2.09 -13.61
CA VAL A 48 3.15 0.69 -13.86
C VAL A 48 1.99 -0.24 -13.55
N ILE A 49 2.06 -1.45 -14.11
CA ILE A 49 1.18 -2.55 -13.73
C ILE A 49 2.02 -3.55 -12.97
N VAL A 50 1.68 -3.79 -11.70
CA VAL A 50 2.38 -4.73 -10.83
C VAL A 50 1.57 -6.00 -10.72
N SER A 51 2.21 -7.13 -11.01
CA SER A 51 1.63 -8.47 -10.90
C SER A 51 1.77 -9.00 -9.47
N SER A 52 0.74 -9.66 -8.96
CA SER A 52 0.74 -10.25 -7.62
C SER A 52 1.64 -11.50 -7.50
N ASP A 53 2.12 -12.04 -8.62
CA ASP A 53 3.04 -13.19 -8.70
C ASP A 53 4.50 -12.87 -8.31
N GLY A 54 4.78 -11.65 -7.85
CA GLY A 54 6.09 -11.22 -7.37
C GLY A 54 7.02 -10.67 -8.45
N ARG A 55 6.59 -10.60 -9.72
CA ARG A 55 7.38 -9.92 -10.75
C ARG A 55 7.39 -8.41 -10.51
N CYS A 56 8.59 -7.84 -10.60
CA CYS A 56 8.78 -6.40 -10.48
C CYS A 56 8.41 -5.68 -11.78
N ALA A 57 7.87 -4.48 -11.65
CA ALA A 57 7.70 -3.52 -12.73
C ALA A 57 8.59 -2.30 -12.48
N THR A 58 9.17 -1.76 -13.55
CA THR A 58 10.04 -0.59 -13.48
C THR A 58 9.49 0.50 -14.39
N ALA A 59 9.42 1.72 -13.87
CA ALA A 59 9.19 2.94 -14.64
C ALA A 59 10.35 3.90 -14.42
N GLY A 60 10.63 4.73 -15.41
CA GLY A 60 11.74 5.66 -15.32
C GLY A 60 11.90 6.49 -16.56
N GLN A 61 12.75 7.51 -16.44
CA GLN A 61 13.13 8.35 -17.56
C GLN A 61 14.58 8.78 -17.40
N LYS A 62 15.33 8.68 -18.50
CA LYS A 62 16.69 9.19 -18.60
C LYS A 62 16.74 10.36 -19.56
N ARG A 63 17.13 11.52 -19.06
CA ARG A 63 17.44 12.75 -19.80
C ARG A 63 18.91 13.12 -19.56
N GLN A 64 19.39 14.10 -20.31
CA GLN A 64 20.81 14.48 -20.27
C GLN A 64 21.27 14.97 -18.88
N ASP A 65 20.40 15.63 -18.14
CA ASP A 65 20.65 16.24 -16.83
C ASP A 65 19.97 15.52 -15.65
N ARG A 66 19.12 14.53 -15.94
CA ARG A 66 18.29 13.86 -14.94
C ARG A 66 17.97 12.42 -15.31
N GLU A 67 18.08 11.51 -14.35
CA GLU A 67 17.66 10.12 -14.45
C GLU A 67 16.75 9.77 -13.27
N VAL A 68 15.65 9.10 -13.56
CA VAL A 68 14.70 8.59 -12.58
C VAL A 68 14.44 7.13 -12.89
N GLU A 69 14.44 6.30 -11.88
CA GLU A 69 14.00 4.91 -11.95
C GLU A 69 13.22 4.57 -10.68
N ILE A 70 12.10 3.89 -10.84
CA ILE A 70 11.20 3.44 -9.79
C ILE A 70 10.89 1.98 -10.11
N THR A 71 11.29 1.09 -9.22
CA THR A 71 11.02 -0.34 -9.31
C THR A 71 10.05 -0.75 -8.21
N ALA A 72 9.01 -1.47 -8.58
CA ALA A 72 7.91 -1.88 -7.71
C ALA A 72 7.66 -3.38 -7.84
N CYS A 73 7.67 -4.10 -6.73
CA CYS A 73 7.46 -5.55 -6.70
C CYS A 73 6.38 -5.88 -5.67
N ALA A 74 5.38 -6.67 -6.05
CA ALA A 74 4.48 -7.25 -5.07
C ALA A 74 5.26 -8.26 -4.21
N SER A 75 5.09 -8.19 -2.90
CA SER A 75 5.58 -9.18 -1.95
C SER A 75 4.50 -10.20 -1.65
N HIS A 76 4.92 -11.43 -1.32
CA HIS A 76 4.04 -12.48 -0.82
C HIS A 76 3.31 -12.07 0.48
N ASP A 77 3.87 -11.13 1.23
CA ASP A 77 3.33 -10.66 2.51
C ASP A 77 2.28 -9.55 2.34
N ALA A 78 1.67 -9.44 1.15
CA ALA A 78 0.67 -8.43 0.81
C ALA A 78 1.17 -6.97 0.83
N HIS A 79 2.47 -6.75 0.65
CA HIS A 79 3.10 -5.44 0.56
C HIS A 79 3.62 -5.16 -0.85
N LEU A 80 3.84 -3.89 -1.17
CA LEU A 80 4.52 -3.42 -2.36
C LEU A 80 5.91 -2.93 -1.95
N ALA A 81 6.93 -3.68 -2.34
CA ALA A 81 8.32 -3.27 -2.18
C ALA A 81 8.68 -2.28 -3.28
N LEU A 82 9.30 -1.18 -2.90
CA LEU A 82 9.67 -0.08 -3.78
C LEU A 82 11.15 0.22 -3.61
N ASP A 83 11.90 0.26 -4.71
CA ASP A 83 13.25 0.84 -4.79
C ASP A 83 13.20 1.94 -5.85
N TRP A 84 13.57 3.15 -5.47
CA TRP A 84 13.54 4.27 -6.38
C TRP A 84 14.75 5.16 -6.19
N HIS A 85 15.22 5.71 -7.31
CA HIS A 85 16.34 6.62 -7.32
C HIS A 85 16.13 7.75 -8.31
N VAL A 86 16.66 8.91 -7.95
CA VAL A 86 16.68 10.13 -8.74
C VAL A 86 18.11 10.62 -8.78
N ARG A 87 18.70 10.72 -9.97
CA ARG A 87 20.01 11.28 -10.18
C ARG A 87 19.91 12.55 -11.01
N SER A 88 20.58 13.60 -10.56
CA SER A 88 20.67 14.88 -11.26
C SER A 88 22.10 15.43 -11.16
N THR A 89 22.34 16.57 -11.81
CA THR A 89 23.61 17.31 -11.66
C THR A 89 23.88 17.76 -10.22
N GLY A 90 22.85 17.92 -9.40
CA GLY A 90 22.94 18.33 -7.99
C GLY A 90 23.19 17.18 -7.02
N GLY A 91 23.11 15.92 -7.47
CA GLY A 91 23.34 14.74 -6.63
C GLY A 91 22.43 13.56 -6.97
N GLU A 92 22.56 12.50 -6.17
CA GLU A 92 21.79 11.28 -6.26
C GLU A 92 20.99 11.05 -4.98
N TYR A 93 19.72 10.69 -5.14
CA TYR A 93 18.84 10.25 -4.07
C TYR A 93 18.40 8.82 -4.36
N ARG A 94 18.48 7.95 -3.35
CA ARG A 94 17.95 6.58 -3.43
C ARG A 94 17.21 6.24 -2.15
N SER A 95 16.08 5.55 -2.29
CA SER A 95 15.28 5.11 -1.16
C SER A 95 14.60 3.79 -1.47
N THR A 96 14.54 2.96 -0.45
CA THR A 96 13.76 1.72 -0.45
C THR A 96 12.65 1.83 0.58
N SER A 97 11.49 1.27 0.26
CA SER A 97 10.32 1.30 1.13
C SER A 97 9.40 0.11 0.87
N SER A 98 8.50 -0.14 1.80
CA SER A 98 7.48 -1.17 1.69
C SER A 98 6.16 -0.59 2.20
N ILE A 99 5.11 -0.68 1.39
CA ILE A 99 3.78 -0.16 1.71
C ILE A 99 2.73 -1.25 1.55
N PRO A 100 1.55 -1.17 2.18
CA PRO A 100 0.47 -2.11 1.93
C PRO A 100 0.08 -2.16 0.45
N PHE A 101 -0.02 -3.36 -0.13
CA PHE A 101 -0.42 -3.55 -1.54
C PHE A 101 -1.94 -3.74 -1.65
N GLU A 102 -2.69 -2.69 -1.38
CA GLU A 102 -4.15 -2.71 -1.33
C GLU A 102 -4.73 -1.60 -2.21
N HIS A 103 -5.74 -1.95 -3.01
CA HIS A 103 -6.44 -1.03 -3.89
C HIS A 103 -6.98 0.19 -3.13
N GLY A 104 -6.73 1.39 -3.65
CA GLY A 104 -7.09 2.67 -3.03
C GLY A 104 -6.08 3.16 -1.99
N SER A 105 -5.02 2.41 -1.69
CA SER A 105 -3.99 2.86 -0.74
C SER A 105 -3.14 3.95 -1.35
N THR A 106 -2.74 4.92 -0.52
CA THR A 106 -1.80 5.98 -0.89
C THR A 106 -0.73 6.16 0.17
N ALA A 107 0.51 6.40 -0.24
CA ALA A 107 1.64 6.68 0.64
C ALA A 107 2.52 7.81 0.08
N GLU A 108 3.11 8.62 0.97
CA GLU A 108 4.15 9.59 0.62
C GLU A 108 5.49 9.10 1.21
N LEU A 109 6.49 8.98 0.34
CA LEU A 109 7.79 8.42 0.64
C LEU A 109 8.88 9.45 0.36
N GLY A 110 10.02 9.32 1.04
CA GLY A 110 11.17 10.20 0.85
C GLY A 110 11.42 11.13 2.04
N SER A 111 12.33 12.10 1.88
CA SER A 111 12.66 13.05 2.94
C SER A 111 11.89 14.36 2.80
N THR A 112 11.78 15.12 3.89
CA THR A 112 11.10 16.43 3.90
C THR A 112 11.83 17.49 3.07
N THR A 113 13.14 17.36 2.91
CA THR A 113 14.02 18.34 2.23
C THR A 113 14.56 17.87 0.88
N GLY A 114 14.03 16.77 0.33
CA GLY A 114 14.49 16.18 -0.93
C GLY A 114 13.35 15.70 -1.83
N PRO A 115 13.66 14.85 -2.83
CA PRO A 115 12.65 14.21 -3.65
C PRO A 115 11.66 13.43 -2.80
N ARG A 116 10.40 13.47 -3.20
CA ARG A 116 9.30 12.75 -2.56
C ARG A 116 8.51 11.96 -3.59
N LEU A 117 8.22 10.71 -3.28
CA LEU A 117 7.47 9.81 -4.13
C LEU A 117 6.11 9.56 -3.50
N ILE A 118 5.06 10.04 -4.16
CA ILE A 118 3.68 9.71 -3.79
C ILE A 118 3.29 8.48 -4.59
N VAL A 119 2.75 7.49 -3.92
CA VAL A 119 2.35 6.21 -4.49
C VAL A 119 0.86 6.04 -4.29
N THR A 120 0.12 5.74 -5.35
CA THR A 120 -1.31 5.43 -5.30
C THR A 120 -1.56 4.10 -6.00
N ILE A 121 -2.29 3.20 -5.35
CA ILE A 121 -2.62 1.88 -5.89
C ILE A 121 -4.08 1.90 -6.38
N GLU A 122 -4.28 1.52 -7.62
CA GLU A 122 -5.54 1.54 -8.38
C GLU A 122 -5.92 0.17 -8.95
#